data_AF-A0A2X3GQH8-F1
#
_entry.id   AF-A0A2X3GQH8-F1
#
_cell.length_a   1.000
_cell.length_b   1.000
_cell.length_c   1.000
_cell.angle_alpha   90.00
_cell.angle_beta   90.00
_cell.angle_gamma   90.00
#
_symmetry.space_group_name_H-M   'P 1'
#
loop_
_entity.id
_entity.type
_entity.pdbx_description
1 polymer ?
#
loop_
_entity_poly.entity_id
_entity_poly.type
_entity_poly.pdbx_seq_one_letter_code
_entity_poly.pdbx_strand_id
1 'polypeptide(L)' 'MKRMEDKKIPDKIDYEAIFGLATEAVEKLKKIQPLSIAQASRISGVNPADISILLVYIEQGKIAKVK' A
#
# COMPACT_ATOMS: atom_id res chain seq x y z
N MET A 1 -13.51 -12.22 4.56
CA MET A 1 -12.87 -11.53 3.43
C MET A 1 -13.44 -10.13 3.12
N LYS A 2 -14.66 -9.78 3.55
CA LYS A 2 -15.30 -8.46 3.30
C LYS A 2 -14.64 -7.18 3.87
N ARG A 3 -13.54 -7.26 4.63
CA ARG A 3 -12.96 -6.08 5.32
C ARG A 3 -11.85 -5.37 4.54
N MET A 4 -11.27 -5.99 3.51
CA MET A 4 -10.17 -5.41 2.73
C MET A 4 -10.66 -4.57 1.54
N GLU A 5 -11.89 -4.81 1.08
CA GLU A 5 -12.46 -4.19 -0.14
C GLU A 5 -12.65 -2.68 0.00
N ASP A 6 -12.96 -2.19 1.20
CA ASP A 6 -13.27 -0.77 1.45
C ASP A 6 -12.08 0.04 1.98
N LYS A 7 -10.90 -0.56 2.18
CA LYS A 7 -9.76 0.16 2.75
C LYS A 7 -9.08 1.02 1.70
N LYS A 8 -9.28 2.34 1.83
CA LYS A 8 -8.65 3.36 1.00
C LYS A 8 -7.17 3.50 1.35
N ILE A 9 -6.38 3.71 0.30
CA ILE A 9 -5.00 4.12 0.44
C ILE A 9 -4.96 5.65 0.42
N PRO A 10 -4.27 6.31 1.37
CA PRO A 10 -4.15 7.77 1.38
C PRO A 10 -3.44 8.29 0.11
N ASP A 11 -3.95 9.37 -0.48
CA ASP A 11 -3.43 9.96 -1.73
C ASP A 11 -1.96 10.42 -1.65
N LYS A 12 -1.42 10.62 -0.45
CA LYS A 12 -0.04 11.09 -0.20
C LYS A 12 0.82 10.06 0.54
N ILE A 13 0.50 8.78 0.39
CA ILE A 13 1.32 7.73 0.97
C ILE A 13 2.70 7.71 0.30
N ASP A 14 3.74 7.61 1.12
CA ASP A 14 5.10 7.37 0.65
C ASP A 14 5.41 5.87 0.75
N TYR A 15 5.31 5.17 -0.38
CA TYR A 15 5.60 3.73 -0.43
C TYR A 15 7.07 3.40 -0.15
N GLU A 16 8.00 4.35 -0.35
CA GLU A 16 9.43 4.15 -0.07
C GLU A 16 9.72 4.19 1.43
N ALA A 17 8.88 4.89 2.20
CA ALA A 17 8.95 4.93 3.65
C ALA A 17 8.40 3.65 4.32
N ILE A 18 7.81 2.72 3.56
CA ILE A 18 7.24 1.47 4.08
C ILE A 18 8.30 0.39 4.09
N PHE A 19 8.95 0.23 5.25
CA PHE A 19 9.93 -0.83 5.43
C PHE A 19 9.31 -2.22 5.25
N GLY A 20 9.99 -3.08 4.51
CA GLY A 20 9.60 -4.47 4.27
C GLY A 20 8.82 -4.71 2.97
N LEU A 21 8.36 -3.66 2.27
CA LEU A 21 7.84 -3.85 0.92
C LEU A 21 8.95 -4.30 -0.03
N ALA A 22 8.63 -5.24 -0.92
CA ALA A 22 9.55 -5.59 -1.99
C ALA A 22 9.82 -4.38 -2.90
N THR A 23 11.04 -4.26 -3.42
CA THR A 23 11.41 -3.17 -4.34
C THR A 23 10.46 -3.11 -5.54
N GLU A 24 10.12 -4.26 -6.13
CA GLU A 24 9.15 -4.32 -7.22
C GLU A 24 7.77 -3.81 -6.79
N ALA A 25 7.28 -4.20 -5.61
CA ALA A 25 6.00 -3.73 -5.11
C ALA A 25 5.99 -2.21 -4.94
N VAL A 26 7.05 -1.63 -4.36
CA VAL A 26 7.21 -0.16 -4.23
C VAL A 26 7.16 0.52 -5.60
N GLU A 27 7.93 0.05 -6.57
CA GLU A 27 7.96 0.61 -7.93
C GLU A 27 6.58 0.57 -8.60
N LYS A 28 5.88 -0.57 -8.51
CA LYS A 28 4.55 -0.75 -9.10
C LYS A 28 3.50 0.10 -8.41
N LEU A 29 3.49 0.13 -7.07
CA LEU A 29 2.55 0.94 -6.28
C LEU A 29 2.75 2.44 -6.54
N LYS A 30 4.00 2.90 -6.61
CA LYS A 30 4.32 4.29 -6.97
C LYS A 30 3.85 4.65 -8.38
N LYS A 31 3.98 3.73 -9.33
CA LYS A 31 3.57 3.95 -10.72
C LYS A 31 2.05 3.94 -10.90
N ILE A 32 1.36 3.04 -10.23
CA ILE A 32 -0.08 2.80 -10.43
C ILE A 32 -0.93 3.68 -9.51
N GLN A 33 -0.43 4.03 -8.32
CA GLN A 33 -1.14 4.83 -7.32
C GLN A 33 -2.55 4.28 -7.04
N PRO A 34 -2.68 3.02 -6.56
CA PRO A 34 -3.98 2.44 -6.29
C PRO A 34 -4.74 3.20 -5.21
N LEU A 35 -6.05 3.35 -5.37
CA LEU A 35 -6.93 4.06 -4.44
C LEU A 35 -7.38 3.20 -3.25
N SER A 36 -7.19 1.88 -3.35
CA SER A 36 -7.62 0.91 -2.33
C SER A 36 -6.69 -0.28 -2.23
N ILE A 37 -6.71 -0.95 -1.08
CA ILE A 37 -6.00 -2.20 -0.85
C ILE A 37 -6.43 -3.29 -1.85
N ALA A 38 -7.72 -3.37 -2.17
CA ALA A 38 -8.21 -4.33 -3.16
C ALA A 38 -7.69 -4.05 -4.58
N GLN A 39 -7.48 -2.78 -4.95
CA GLN A 39 -6.83 -2.45 -6.21
C GLN A 39 -5.35 -2.82 -6.17
N ALA A 40 -4.64 -2.48 -5.08
CA ALA A 40 -3.23 -2.81 -4.89
C ALA A 40 -2.99 -4.32 -4.99
N SER A 41 -3.88 -5.15 -4.42
CA SER A 41 -3.73 -6.61 -4.42
C SER A 41 -3.90 -7.27 -5.80
N ARG A 42 -4.37 -6.53 -6.81
CA ARG A 42 -4.49 -7.00 -8.19
C ARG A 42 -3.31 -6.58 -9.07
N ILE A 43 -2.38 -5.79 -8.54
CA ILE A 43 -1.21 -5.34 -9.28
C ILE A 43 -0.22 -6.50 -9.40
N SER A 44 0.17 -6.81 -10.64
CA SER A 44 1.22 -7.80 -10.88
C SER A 44 2.56 -7.32 -10.28
N GLY A 45 3.22 -8.20 -9.55
CA GLY A 45 4.43 -7.88 -8.77
C GLY A 45 4.15 -7.39 -7.34
N VAL A 46 2.88 -7.27 -6.93
CA VAL A 46 2.48 -7.01 -5.54
C VAL A 46 1.92 -8.29 -4.95
N ASN A 47 2.58 -8.85 -3.94
CA ASN A 47 2.21 -10.13 -3.35
C ASN A 47 1.36 -9.96 -2.06
N PRO A 48 0.76 -11.04 -1.52
CA PRO A 48 -0.05 -10.94 -0.31
C PRO A 48 0.70 -10.42 0.95
N ALA A 49 2.02 -10.61 1.04
CA ALA A 49 2.82 -10.10 2.14
C ALA A 49 2.99 -8.57 2.04
N ASP A 50 3.24 -8.05 0.84
CA ASP A 50 3.30 -6.60 0.56
C ASP A 50 1.98 -5.92 0.96
N ILE A 51 0.85 -6.55 0.61
CA ILE A 51 -0.48 -6.06 0.98
C ILE A 51 -0.67 -6.05 2.50
N SER A 52 -0.18 -7.06 3.20
CA SER A 52 -0.27 -7.14 4.66
C SER A 52 0.57 -6.03 5.32
N ILE A 53 1.77 -5.76 4.80
CA ILE A 53 2.65 -4.69 5.27
C ILE A 53 2.02 -3.31 5.03
N LEU A 54 1.53 -3.07 3.81
CA LEU A 54 0.85 -1.83 3.44
C LEU A 54 -0.37 -1.57 4.34
N LEU A 55 -1.16 -2.62 4.61
CA LEU A 55 -2.31 -2.55 5.49
C LEU A 55 -1.94 -2.13 6.91
N VAL A 56 -0.93 -2.79 7.49
CA VAL A 56 -0.43 -2.46 8.85
C VAL A 56 0.12 -1.03 8.89
N TYR A 57 0.85 -0.61 7.85
CA TYR A 57 1.38 0.75 7.76
C TYR A 57 0.28 1.81 7.77
N ILE A 58 -0.79 1.60 6.99
CA ILE A 58 -1.95 2.49 6.95
C ILE A 58 -2.69 2.48 8.29
N GLU A 59 -2.90 1.31 8.91
CA GLU A 59 -3.56 1.20 10.23
C GLU A 59 -2.78 1.89 11.36
N GLN A 60 -1.45 1.90 11.28
CA GLN A 60 -0.60 2.59 12.25
C GLN A 60 -0.60 4.11 12.09
N GLY A 61 -1.29 4.65 11.08
CA GLY A 61 -1.34 6.10 10.83
C GLY A 61 0.02 6.71 10.52
N LYS A 62 1.00 5.89 10.10
CA LYS A 62 2.33 6.32 9.68
C LYS A 62 2.25 6.95 8.30
N ILE A 63 1.37 7.90 8.08
CA ILE A 63 1.41 8.71 6.85
C ILE A 63 2.61 9.64 7.06
N ALA A 64 3.56 9.63 6.12
CA ALA A 64 4.63 10.63 6.10
C ALA A 64 3.96 12.00 6.20
N LYS A 65 4.09 12.65 7.37
CA LYS A 65 3.51 13.96 7.63
C LYS A 65 4.16 14.92 6.65
N VAL A 66 3.46 15.21 5.54
CA VAL A 66 3.76 16.40 4.76
C VAL A 66 3.33 17.57 5.64
N LYS A 67 4.34 18.21 6.22
CA LYS A 67 4.23 19.47 6.93
C LYS A 67 3.89 20.58 5.95
#